data_AF-A0A526UZD3-F1
#
_entry.id   AF-A0A526UZD3-F1
#
_cell.length_a   1.000
_cell.length_b   1.000
_cell.length_c   1.000
_cell.angle_alpha   90.00
_cell.angle_beta   90.00
_cell.angle_gamma   90.00
#
_symmetry.space_group_name_H-M   'P 1'
#
loop_
_entity.id
_entity.type
_entity.pdbx_description
1 polymer ?
#
loop_
_entity_poly.entity_id
_entity_poly.type
_entity_poly.pdbx_seq_one_letter_code
_entity_poly.pdbx_strand_id
1 'polypeptide(L)' 'MTIKLRAHHLLCLLTYVGKGYSPAFTANYDRVAERLSRGEDILLVSGPDDVCAPLLDETEPHCLNE' A
#
# COMPACT_ATOMS: atom_id res chain seq x y z
N MET A 1 2.45 -3.40 -15.59
CA MET A 1 1.85 -4.28 -14.56
C MET A 1 0.88 -3.43 -13.77
N THR A 2 -0.27 -3.94 -13.37
CA THR A 2 -1.28 -3.17 -12.63
C THR A 2 -0.94 -3.13 -11.13
N ILE A 3 -1.08 -1.98 -10.48
CA ILE A 3 -0.93 -1.84 -9.02
C ILE A 3 -2.23 -2.31 -8.37
N LYS A 4 -2.16 -3.23 -7.41
CA LYS A 4 -3.32 -3.60 -6.61
C LYS A 4 -3.42 -2.68 -5.41
N LEU A 5 -4.56 -2.01 -5.25
CA LEU A 5 -4.82 -1.15 -4.10
C LEU A 5 -6.19 -1.48 -3.51
N ARG A 6 -6.27 -1.53 -2.17
CA ARG A 6 -7.54 -1.48 -1.47
C ARG A 6 -7.99 -0.03 -1.31
N ALA A 7 -9.29 0.19 -1.13
CA ALA A 7 -9.86 1.54 -1.05
C ALA A 7 -9.17 2.41 0.02
N HIS A 8 -8.88 1.83 1.19
CA HIS A 8 -8.16 2.52 2.27
C HIS A 8 -6.79 3.03 1.80
N HIS A 9 -5.93 2.18 1.23
CA HIS A 9 -4.59 2.60 0.81
C HIS A 9 -4.58 3.50 -0.43
N LEU A 10 -5.58 3.39 -1.31
CA LEU A 10 -5.79 4.39 -2.34
C LEU A 10 -6.01 5.79 -1.72
N LEU A 11 -6.82 5.89 -0.66
CA LEU A 11 -7.04 7.15 0.04
C LEU A 11 -5.79 7.62 0.80
N CYS A 12 -5.07 6.72 1.47
CA CYS A 12 -3.81 7.08 2.14
C CYS A 12 -2.77 7.62 1.16
N LEU A 13 -2.71 7.10 -0.07
CA LEU A 13 -1.74 7.53 -1.10
C LEU A 13 -1.93 9.01 -1.47
N LEU A 14 -3.16 9.53 -1.36
CA LEU A 14 -3.48 10.93 -1.66
C LEU A 14 -2.86 11.91 -0.65
N THR A 15 -2.52 11.44 0.55
CA THR A 15 -2.02 12.29 1.65
C THR A 15 -0.69 11.80 2.21
N TYR A 16 -0.07 10.83 1.55
CA TYR A 16 1.17 10.21 2.00
C TYR A 16 2.36 11.17 1.95
N VAL A 17 3.13 11.21 3.03
CA VAL A 17 4.31 12.09 3.20
C VAL A 17 5.56 11.37 3.73
N GLY A 18 5.55 10.03 3.77
CA GLY A 18 6.72 9.24 4.18
C GLY A 18 7.07 9.28 5.67
N LYS A 19 6.09 9.55 6.56
CA LYS A 19 6.33 9.66 8.01
C LYS A 19 5.31 8.84 8.81
N GLY A 20 5.72 8.38 9.99
CA GLY A 20 4.85 7.68 10.94
C GLY A 20 4.73 6.16 10.73
N TYR A 21 5.50 5.59 9.79
CA TYR A 21 5.51 4.15 9.49
C TYR A 21 6.87 3.52 9.78
N SER A 22 6.91 2.19 9.82
CA SER A 22 8.16 1.45 9.91
C SER A 22 9.00 1.66 8.64
N PRO A 23 10.35 1.57 8.72
CA PRO A 23 11.21 1.80 7.56
C PRO A 23 10.87 0.90 6.35
N ALA A 24 10.56 -0.37 6.59
CA ALA A 24 10.19 -1.31 5.54
C ALA A 24 8.85 -0.95 4.88
N PHE A 25 7.88 -0.49 5.67
CA PHE A 25 6.58 -0.05 5.16
C PHE A 25 6.74 1.22 4.32
N THR A 26 7.44 2.23 4.83
CA THR A 26 7.74 3.47 4.10
C THR A 26 8.42 3.19 2.75
N ALA A 27 9.46 2.34 2.73
CA ALA A 27 10.17 2.01 1.49
C ALA A 27 9.27 1.32 0.45
N ASN A 28 8.37 0.43 0.89
CA ASN A 28 7.39 -0.19 -0.02
C ASN A 28 6.37 0.84 -0.52
N TYR A 29 5.91 1.72 0.37
CA TYR A 29 4.95 2.76 0.05
C TYR A 29 5.51 3.75 -0.99
N ASP A 30 6.77 4.18 -0.81
CA ASP A 30 7.48 5.06 -1.75
C ASP A 30 7.54 4.43 -3.15
N ARG A 31 7.87 3.13 -3.23
CA ARG A 31 7.88 2.39 -4.50
C ARG A 31 6.49 2.35 -5.15
N VAL A 32 5.42 2.13 -4.38
CA VAL A 32 4.06 2.11 -4.90
C VAL A 32 3.63 3.50 -5.37
N ALA A 33 3.91 4.55 -4.60
CA ALA A 33 3.61 5.92 -4.96
C ALA A 33 4.35 6.35 -6.23
N GLU A 34 5.62 5.96 -6.39
CA GLU A 34 6.41 6.23 -7.60
C GLU A 34 5.81 5.53 -8.83
N ARG A 35 5.42 4.26 -8.72
CA ARG A 35 4.73 3.52 -9.79
C ARG A 35 3.42 4.21 -10.20
N LEU A 36 2.62 4.64 -9.23
CA LEU A 36 1.36 5.35 -9.49
C LEU A 36 1.62 6.69 -10.19
N SER A 37 2.66 7.42 -9.76
CA SER A 37 3.07 8.70 -10.34
C SER A 37 3.55 8.58 -11.79
N ARG A 38 4.04 7.40 -12.20
CA ARG A 38 4.36 7.06 -13.60
C ARG A 38 3.13 6.72 -14.45
N GLY A 39 1.93 6.72 -13.87
CA GLY A 39 0.69 6.42 -14.58
C GLY A 39 0.40 4.93 -14.77
N GLU A 40 0.96 4.05 -13.92
CA GLU A 40 0.56 2.64 -13.92
C GLU A 40 -0.91 2.50 -13.52
N ASP A 41 -1.66 1.67 -14.26
CA ASP A 41 -3.05 1.37 -13.95
C ASP A 41 -3.20 0.78 -12.53
N ILE A 42 -4.34 1.06 -11.92
CA ILE A 42 -4.73 0.48 -10.63
C ILE A 42 -5.87 -0.53 -10.79
N LEU A 43 -5.85 -1.58 -10.00
CA LEU A 43 -6.97 -2.48 -9.76
C LEU A 43 -7.41 -2.32 -8.31
N LEU A 44 -8.66 -1.95 -8.11
CA LEU A 44 -9.26 -1.91 -6.78
C LEU A 44 -9.55 -3.33 -6.31
N VAL A 45 -9.03 -3.71 -5.14
CA VAL A 45 -9.18 -5.05 -4.56
C VAL A 45 -9.75 -5.00 -3.14
N SER A 46 -10.35 -6.11 -2.72
CA SER A 46 -10.69 -6.38 -1.32
C SER A 46 -9.53 -7.12 -0.63
N GLY A 47 -9.37 -6.89 0.68
CA GLY A 47 -8.30 -7.50 1.46
C GLY A 47 -6.94 -6.82 1.26
N PRO A 48 -5.82 -7.53 1.53
CA PRO A 48 -4.49 -6.97 1.43
C PRO A 48 -4.08 -6.61 0.00
N ASP A 49 -3.23 -5.59 -0.13
CA ASP A 49 -2.83 -5.02 -1.41
C ASP A 49 -1.30 -4.83 -1.54
N ASP A 50 -0.86 -4.15 -2.60
CA ASP A 50 0.58 -3.95 -2.85
C ASP A 50 1.27 -3.12 -1.75
N VAL A 51 0.53 -2.30 -0.99
CA VAL A 51 1.04 -1.50 0.13
C VAL A 51 1.19 -2.36 1.39
N CYS A 52 0.29 -3.33 1.61
CA CYS A 52 0.30 -4.23 2.76
C CYS A 52 1.54 -5.12 2.87
N ALA A 53 2.24 -5.39 1.77
CA ALA A 53 3.24 -6.46 1.67
C ALA A 53 4.22 -6.59 2.86
N PRO A 54 4.79 -5.49 3.41
CA PRO A 54 5.74 -5.58 4.53
C PRO A 54 5.13 -6.03 5.87
N LEU A 55 3.80 -6.08 5.99
CA LEU A 55 3.09 -6.40 7.23
C LEU A 55 2.38 -7.77 7.17
N LEU A 56 2.45 -8.47 6.05
CA LEU A 56 1.71 -9.72 5.85
C LEU A 56 2.25 -10.90 6.66
N ASP A 57 3.52 -10.84 7.06
CA ASP A 57 4.17 -11.86 7.88
C ASP A 57 4.01 -11.60 9.39
N GLU A 58 3.32 -10.53 9.78
CA GLU A 58 2.99 -10.28 11.20
C GLU A 58 1.97 -11.30 11.72
N THR A 59 1.96 -11.55 13.03
CA THR A 59 1.07 -12.53 13.65
C THR A 59 -0.41 -12.21 13.43
N GLU A 60 -0.76 -10.91 13.40
CA GLU A 60 -2.11 -10.43 13.16
C GLU A 60 -2.07 -9.22 12.20
N PRO A 61 -1.95 -9.45 10.88
CA PRO A 61 -1.93 -8.38 9.91
C PRO A 61 -3.26 -7.64 9.93
N HIS A 62 -3.23 -6.34 10.28
CA HIS A 62 -4.45 -5.52 10.37
C HIS A 62 -5.30 -5.55 9.09
N CYS A 63 -4.66 -5.76 7.94
CA CYS A 63 -5.30 -5.77 6.63
C CYS A 63 -6.18 -7.01 6.37
N LEU A 64 -6.09 -8.06 7.21
CA LEU A 64 -6.90 -9.28 7.12
C LEU A 64 -8.17 -9.24 8.00
N ASN A 65 -8.29 -8.24 8.88
CA ASN A 65 -9.37 -8.12 9.87
C ASN A 65 -10.34 -6.95 9.58
N GLU A 66 -10.32 -6.43 8.35
CA GLU A 66 -11.27 -5.41 7.86
C GLU A 66 -12.45 -6.04 7.12
#